data_AF-A0A7V6AM27-F1
#
_entry.id   AF-A0A7V6AM27-F1
#
_cell.length_a   1.000
_cell.length_b   1.000
_cell.length_c   1.000
_cell.angle_alpha   90.00
_cell.angle_beta   90.00
_cell.angle_gamma   90.00
#
_symmetry.space_group_name_H-M   'P 1'
#
loop_
_entity.id
_entity.type
_entity.pdbx_description
1 polymer ?
#
loop_
_entity_poly.entity_id
_entity_poly.type
_entity_poly.pdbx_seq_one_letter_code
_entity_poly.pdbx_strand_id
1 'polypeptide(L)' 'MSTQQNRILSIDALRGFDMFWILGVDVLAYKMYEASANPLTEFFKTQMTHVEWTGFRFYDLIMPLFLFIVGAVL' A
#
# COMPACT_ATOMS: atom_id res chain seq x y z
N MET A 1 -36.52 -2.65 -4.49
CA MET A 1 -35.79 -1.67 -3.66
C MET A 1 -34.31 -2.02 -3.74
N SER A 2 -33.54 -1.30 -4.55
CA SER A 2 -32.08 -1.37 -4.45
C SER A 2 -31.72 -0.82 -3.08
N THR A 3 -31.28 -1.67 -2.17
CA THR A 3 -30.56 -1.23 -0.97
C THR A 3 -29.35 -0.47 -1.48
N GLN A 4 -29.42 0.86 -1.52
CA GLN A 4 -28.21 1.65 -1.65
C GLN A 4 -27.43 1.40 -0.37
N GLN A 5 -26.55 0.39 -0.39
CA GLN A 5 -25.47 0.30 0.57
C GLN A 5 -24.80 1.68 0.56
N ASN A 6 -24.92 2.42 1.66
CA ASN A 6 -24.27 3.72 1.79
C ASN A 6 -22.76 3.48 1.64
N ARG A 7 -22.25 3.68 0.42
CA ARG A 7 -20.84 3.50 0.12
C ARG A 7 -20.04 4.46 0.98
N ILE A 8 -19.09 3.92 1.72
CA ILE A 8 -18.23 4.73 2.57
C ILE A 8 -17.06 5.20 1.70
N LEU A 9 -17.09 6.47 1.31
CA LEU A 9 -16.08 7.06 0.42
C LEU A 9 -14.65 6.89 0.94
N SER A 10 -14.45 6.97 2.26
CA SER A 10 -13.13 6.79 2.87
C SER A 10 -12.60 5.35 2.70
N ILE A 11 -13.47 4.34 2.73
CA ILE A 11 -13.09 2.94 2.51
C ILE A 11 -12.73 2.71 1.04
N ASP A 12 -13.47 3.30 0.11
CA ASP A 12 -13.13 3.26 -1.31
C ASP A 12 -11.78 3.95 -1.60
N ALA A 13 -11.50 5.09 -0.95
CA ALA A 13 -10.22 5.79 -1.06
C ALA A 13 -9.06 4.97 -0.48
N LEU A 14 -9.26 4.33 0.68
CA LEU A 14 -8.26 3.45 1.30
C LEU A 14 -7.95 2.25 0.42
N ARG A 15 -8.97 1.61 -0.16
CA ARG A 15 -8.78 0.51 -1.11
C ARG A 15 -8.00 0.94 -2.34
N GLY A 16 -8.31 2.12 -2.89
CA GLY A 16 -7.58 2.68 -4.03
C GLY A 16 -6.13 2.99 -3.70
N PHE A 17 -5.86 3.48 -2.49
CA PHE A 17 -4.51 3.70 -1.98
C PHE A 17 -3.72 2.39 -1.92
N ASP A 18 -4.27 1.32 -1.33
CA ASP A 18 -3.61 0.03 -1.26
C ASP A 18 -3.28 -0.54 -2.66
N MET A 19 -4.25 -0.45 -3.58
CA MET A 19 -4.06 -0.86 -4.98
C MET A 19 -2.95 -0.06 -5.68
N PHE A 20 -2.86 1.24 -5.43
CA PHE A 20 -1.82 2.09 -6.00
C PHE A 20 -0.41 1.61 -5.59
N TRP A 21 -0.21 1.25 -4.32
CA TRP A 21 1.09 0.79 -3.84
C TRP A 21 1.52 -0.56 -4.40
N ILE A 22 0.63 -1.55 -4.49
CA ILE A 22 0.96 -2.89 -5.00
C ILE A 22 1.11 -2.95 -6.52
N LEU A 23 0.51 -2.01 -7.26
CA LEU A 23 0.49 -2.05 -8.72
C LEU A 23 1.73 -1.44 -9.39
N GLY A 24 2.57 -0.69 -8.68
CA GLY A 24 3.80 -0.22 -9.31
C GLY A 24 4.60 0.87 -8.62
N VAL A 25 4.18 1.35 -7.44
CA VAL A 25 4.98 2.35 -6.71
C VAL A 25 6.26 1.73 -6.14
N ASP A 26 6.22 0.44 -5.82
CA ASP A 26 7.40 -0.36 -5.45
C ASP A 26 8.44 -0.42 -6.58
N VAL A 27 8.00 -0.69 -7.81
CA VAL A 27 8.84 -0.71 -9.01
C VAL A 27 9.39 0.69 -9.31
N LEU A 28 8.56 1.72 -9.13
CA LEU A 28 8.97 3.11 -9.28
C LEU A 28 10.07 3.47 -8.28
N ALA A 29 9.90 3.12 -6.99
CA ALA A 29 10.89 3.37 -5.96
C ALA A 29 12.22 2.67 -6.25
N TYR A 30 12.18 1.43 -6.75
CA TYR A 30 13.38 0.69 -7.15
C TYR A 30 14.10 1.38 -8.33
N LYS A 31 13.38 1.74 -9.39
CA LYS A 31 13.96 2.43 -10.56
C LYS A 31 14.48 3.83 -10.25
N MET A 32 13.81 4.55 -9.35
CA MET A 32 14.28 5.85 -8.87
C MET A 32 15.60 5.75 -8.13
N TYR A 33 15.79 4.70 -7.32
CA TYR A 33 17.07 4.42 -6.66
C TYR A 33 18.18 4.11 -7.67
N GLU A 34 17.90 3.30 -8.71
CA GLU A 34 18.86 3.02 -9.78
C GLU A 34 19.25 4.28 -10.57
N ALA A 35 18.29 5.20 -10.79
CA ALA A 35 18.54 6.45 -11.51
C ALA A 35 19.27 7.50 -10.67
N SER A 36 19.01 7.55 -9.36
CA SER A 36 19.63 8.50 -8.43
C SER A 36 19.79 7.85 -7.06
N ALA A 37 21.00 7.40 -6.76
CA ALA A 37 21.35 6.81 -5.47
C ALA A 37 21.61 7.91 -4.44
N ASN A 38 20.56 8.32 -3.73
CA ASN A 38 20.59 9.31 -2.66
C ASN A 38 19.97 8.71 -1.38
N PRO A 39 20.26 9.23 -0.18
CA PRO A 39 19.70 8.70 1.07
C PRO A 39 18.17 8.63 1.10
N LEU A 40 17.51 9.56 0.39
CA LEU A 40 16.07 9.60 0.27
C LEU A 40 15.53 8.44 -0.60
N THR A 41 16.15 8.16 -1.75
CA THR A 41 15.71 7.07 -2.63
C THR A 41 16.02 5.70 -2.03
N GLU A 42 17.10 5.58 -1.25
CA GLU A 42 17.41 4.40 -0.46
C GLU A 42 16.36 4.14 0.63
N PHE A 43 15.91 5.19 1.33
CA PHE A 43 14.82 5.10 2.29
C PHE A 43 13.53 4.60 1.63
N PHE A 44 13.12 5.20 0.50
CA PHE A 44 11.91 4.77 -0.23
C PHE A 44 12.02 3.34 -0.73
N LYS A 45 13.15 2.95 -1.32
CA LYS A 45 13.42 1.57 -1.72
C LYS A 45 13.26 0.61 -0.53
N THR A 46 13.86 0.94 0.60
CA THR A 46 13.82 0.09 1.79
C THR A 46 12.38 -0.07 2.31
N GLN A 47 11.60 1.01 2.39
CA GLN A 47 10.21 0.96 2.86
C GLN A 47 9.27 0.20 1.91
N MET A 48 9.61 0.17 0.61
CA MET A 48 8.87 -0.53 -0.45
C MET A 48 9.28 -2.00 -0.62
N THR A 49 10.13 -2.54 0.24
CA THR A 49 10.49 -3.98 0.24
C THR A 49 9.82 -4.70 1.39
N HIS A 50 9.27 -5.88 1.15
CA HIS A 50 8.72 -6.71 2.23
C HIS A 50 9.86 -7.23 3.15
N VAL A 51 9.61 -7.33 4.45
CA VAL A 51 10.50 -8.10 5.37
C VAL A 51 10.23 -9.60 5.21
N GLU A 52 11.24 -10.47 5.30
CA GLU A 52 10.99 -11.92 5.11
C GLU A 52 10.26 -12.59 6.28
N TRP A 53 10.53 -12.18 7.52
CA TRP A 53 10.05 -12.88 8.72
C TRP A 53 9.82 -11.98 9.93
N THR A 54 10.82 -11.18 10.30
CA THR A 54 10.77 -10.30 11.47
C THR A 54 11.13 -8.88 11.10
N GLY A 55 10.28 -7.95 11.50
CA GLY A 55 10.44 -6.54 11.20
C GLY A 55 9.11 -5.94 10.78
N PHE A 56 9.17 -4.68 10.38
CA PHE A 56 8.01 -3.97 9.90
C PHE A 56 8.44 -2.87 8.94
N ARG A 57 7.87 -2.88 7.74
CA ARG A 57 8.04 -1.86 6.71
C ARG A 57 6.69 -1.39 6.24
N PHE A 58 6.68 -0.22 5.63
CA PHE A 58 5.43 0.37 5.12
C PHE A 58 4.67 -0.57 4.18
N TYR A 59 5.37 -1.29 3.30
CA TYR A 59 4.73 -2.22 2.36
C TYR A 59 3.95 -3.36 3.07
N ASP A 60 4.31 -3.70 4.31
CA ASP A 60 3.67 -4.77 5.08
C ASP A 60 2.29 -4.35 5.61
N LEU A 61 1.96 -3.05 5.63
CA LEU A 61 0.66 -2.53 6.06
C LEU A 61 -0.48 -2.85 5.09
N ILE A 62 -0.16 -3.13 3.83
CA ILE A 62 -1.16 -3.29 2.78
C ILE A 62 -2.11 -4.45 3.11
N MET A 63 -1.58 -5.59 3.56
CA MET A 63 -2.40 -6.77 3.87
C MET A 63 -3.32 -6.57 5.10
N PRO A 64 -2.84 -6.05 6.24
CA PRO A 64 -3.71 -5.66 7.35
C PRO A 64 -4.81 -4.66 6.97
N LEU A 65 -4.52 -3.69 6.10
CA LEU A 65 -5.51 -2.72 5.62
C LEU A 65 -6.57 -3.39 4.73
N PHE A 66 -6.19 -4.31 3.85
CA PHE A 66 -7.16 -5.11 3.10
C PHE A 66 -8.10 -5.89 4.01
N LEU A 67 -7.56 -6.56 5.03
CA LEU A 67 -8.38 -7.30 6.00
C LEU A 67 -9.32 -6.37 6.77
N PHE A 68 -8.84 -5.18 7.15
CA PHE A 68 -9.66 -4.16 7.80
C PHE A 68 -10.82 -3.68 6.91
N ILE A 69 -10.56 -3.39 5.63
CA ILE A 69 -11.60 -2.99 4.67
C ILE A 69 -12.66 -4.08 4.53
N VAL A 70 -12.26 -5.36 4.40
CA VAL A 70 -13.20 -6.48 4.34
C VAL A 70 -14.07 -6.52 5.60
N GLY A 71 -13.46 -6.42 6.78
CA GLY A 71 -14.19 -6.42 8.05
C GLY A 71 -15.13 -5.23 8.23
N ALA A 72 -14.79 -4.06 7.69
CA ALA A 72 -15.58 -2.83 7.82
C ALA A 72 -16.80 -2.77 6.88
N VAL A 73 -16.82 -3.58 5.82
CA VAL A 73 -17.88 -3.58 4.79
C VAL A 73 -18.82 -4.79 4.92
N LEU A 74 -18.47 -5.79 5.74
CA LEU A 74 -19.34 -6.88 6.16
C LEU A 74 -20.42 -6.40 7.15
#